data_AF-A0A3D2NG82-F1
#
_entry.id   AF-A0A3D2NG82-F1
#
_cell.length_a   1.000
_cell.length_b   1.000
_cell.length_c   1.000
_cell.angle_alpha   90.00
_cell.angle_beta   90.00
_cell.angle_gamma   90.00
#
_symmetry.space_group_name_H-M   'P 1'
#
loop_
_entity.id
_entity.type
_entity.pdbx_description
1 polymer ?
#
loop_
_entity_poly.entity_id
_entity_poly.type
_entity_poly.pdbx_seq_one_letter_code
_entity_poly.pdbx_strand_id
1 'polypeptide(L)'
;MTSTAETPGSDAFHASLAGLVHSVEGSERRVAAAQIEQLRLLAAAGRLAESQAAGSPGRVREHDMILRSIAAELGGVMRVADRTVQRRISEARVIVEDFPGALA
;
A
#
# COMPACT_ATOMS: atom_id res chain seq x y z
N MET A 1 -36.51 33.17 9.00
CA MET A 1 -35.41 32.90 8.04
C MET A 1 -34.93 31.48 8.26
N THR A 2 -35.80 30.52 7.93
CA THR A 2 -35.54 29.09 8.06
C THR A 2 -34.45 28.72 7.06
N SER A 3 -33.34 28.23 7.56
CA SER A 3 -32.23 27.70 6.76
C SER A 3 -32.80 26.78 5.67
N THR A 4 -32.52 27.10 4.41
CA THR A 4 -32.75 26.23 3.26
C THR A 4 -31.82 25.02 3.41
N ALA A 5 -32.11 24.18 4.39
CA ALA A 5 -31.51 22.87 4.51
C ALA A 5 -31.84 22.15 3.20
N GLU A 6 -30.81 21.73 2.48
CA GLU A 6 -30.88 21.01 1.22
C GLU A 6 -31.91 19.90 1.33
N THR A 7 -33.11 20.13 0.80
CA THR A 7 -34.18 19.15 0.85
C THR A 7 -33.73 17.94 0.03
N PRO A 8 -33.74 16.72 0.57
CA PRO A 8 -33.35 15.54 -0.19
C PRO A 8 -34.14 15.45 -1.50
N GLY A 9 -33.44 15.25 -2.62
CA GLY A 9 -34.06 15.21 -3.96
C GLY A 9 -34.19 16.57 -4.66
N SER A 10 -33.82 17.69 -4.02
CA SER A 10 -33.72 18.98 -4.70
C SER A 10 -32.46 19.07 -5.59
N ASP A 11 -32.50 19.94 -6.61
CA ASP A 11 -31.33 20.18 -7.48
C ASP A 11 -30.09 20.64 -6.68
N ALA A 12 -30.30 21.47 -5.65
CA ALA A 12 -29.23 21.91 -4.76
C ALA A 12 -28.61 20.74 -3.99
N PHE A 13 -29.45 19.85 -3.44
CA PHE A 13 -28.98 18.62 -2.79
C PHE A 13 -28.20 17.73 -3.78
N HIS A 14 -28.70 17.55 -5.00
CA HIS A 14 -28.03 16.74 -6.02
C HIS A 14 -26.69 17.35 -6.46
N ALA A 15 -26.60 18.67 -6.57
CA ALA A 15 -25.35 19.36 -6.86
C ALA A 15 -24.31 19.17 -5.74
N SER A 16 -24.74 19.32 -4.48
CA SER A 16 -23.88 19.09 -3.31
C SER A 16 -23.43 17.62 -3.21
N LEU A 17 -24.34 16.68 -3.44
CA LEU A 17 -24.01 15.26 -3.48
C LEU A 17 -23.02 14.93 -4.61
N ALA A 18 -23.20 15.48 -5.81
CA ALA A 18 -22.27 15.29 -6.92
C ALA A 18 -20.87 15.82 -6.59
N GLY A 19 -20.77 16.98 -5.92
CA GLY A 19 -19.50 17.52 -5.43
C GLY A 19 -18.81 16.61 -4.41
N LEU A 20 -19.58 16.01 -3.48
CA LEU A 20 -19.06 15.03 -2.53
C LEU A 20 -18.58 13.75 -3.22
N VAL A 21 -19.37 13.19 -4.14
CA VAL A 21 -19.00 12.00 -4.92
C VAL A 21 -17.70 12.25 -5.68
N HIS A 22 -17.59 13.37 -6.39
CA HIS A 22 -16.37 13.75 -7.11
C HIS A 22 -15.15 13.86 -6.17
N SER A 23 -15.36 14.44 -4.98
CA SER A 23 -14.30 14.58 -3.98
C SER A 23 -13.84 13.23 -3.43
N VAL A 24 -14.78 12.31 -3.16
CA VAL A 24 -14.49 10.94 -2.72
C VAL A 24 -13.75 10.18 -3.81
N GLU A 25 -14.20 10.22 -5.06
CA GLU A 25 -13.49 9.59 -6.19
C GLU A 25 -12.03 10.08 -6.30
N GLY A 26 -11.82 11.40 -6.16
CA GLY A 26 -10.47 11.97 -6.15
C GLY A 26 -9.64 11.52 -4.95
N SER A 27 -10.26 11.36 -3.78
CA SER A 27 -9.60 10.84 -2.57
C SER A 27 -9.18 9.38 -2.74
N GLU A 28 -10.10 8.52 -3.19
CA GLU A 28 -9.84 7.09 -3.40
C GLU A 28 -8.73 6.87 -4.44
N ARG A 29 -8.69 7.67 -5.52
CA ARG A 29 -7.57 7.62 -6.48
C ARG A 29 -6.21 7.92 -5.84
N ARG A 30 -6.14 8.88 -4.92
CA ARG A 30 -4.89 9.19 -4.20
C ARG A 30 -4.50 8.08 -3.21
N VAL A 31 -5.49 7.51 -2.52
CA VAL A 31 -5.27 6.36 -1.63
C VAL A 31 -4.74 5.16 -2.40
N ALA A 32 -5.37 4.83 -3.53
CA ALA A 32 -4.94 3.74 -4.40
C ALA A 32 -3.51 3.95 -4.92
N ALA A 33 -3.17 5.17 -5.36
CA ALA A 33 -1.81 5.49 -5.81
C ALA A 33 -0.77 5.27 -4.68
N ALA A 34 -1.06 5.73 -3.46
CA ALA A 34 -0.18 5.53 -2.31
C ALA A 34 -0.05 4.05 -1.91
N GLN A 35 -1.13 3.27 -2.00
CA GLN A 35 -1.10 1.83 -1.75
C GLN A 35 -0.26 1.08 -2.79
N ILE A 36 -0.36 1.45 -4.08
CA ILE A 36 0.47 0.89 -5.16
C ILE A 36 1.95 1.21 -4.93
N GLU A 37 2.26 2.46 -4.56
CA GLU A 37 3.63 2.87 -4.22
C GLU A 37 4.18 2.04 -3.05
N GLN A 38 3.40 1.91 -1.98
CA GLN A 38 3.79 1.11 -0.82
C GLN A 38 4.05 -0.36 -1.20
N LEU A 39 3.23 -0.94 -2.08
CA LEU A 39 3.44 -2.30 -2.58
C LEU A 39 4.76 -2.42 -3.36
N ARG A 40 5.07 -1.46 -4.22
CA ARG A 40 6.35 -1.43 -4.96
C ARG A 40 7.56 -1.31 -4.02
N LEU A 41 7.45 -0.50 -2.97
CA LEU A 41 8.50 -0.36 -1.95
C LEU A 41 8.72 -1.66 -1.17
N LEU A 42 7.65 -2.34 -0.77
CA LEU A 42 7.73 -3.63 -0.08
C LEU A 42 8.34 -4.73 -0.98
N ALA A 43 7.98 -4.76 -2.26
CA ALA A 43 8.61 -5.68 -3.22
C ALA A 43 10.11 -5.36 -3.41
N ALA A 44 10.48 -4.08 -3.46
CA ALA A 44 11.88 -3.66 -3.53
C ALA A 44 12.68 -4.10 -2.29
N ALA A 45 12.09 -4.04 -1.10
CA ALA A 45 12.69 -4.54 0.14
C ALA A 45 12.97 -6.06 0.07
N GLY A 46 12.05 -6.84 -0.52
CA GLY A 46 12.26 -8.26 -0.76
C GLY A 46 13.41 -8.55 -1.73
N ARG A 47 13.51 -7.78 -2.83
CA ARG A 47 14.64 -7.90 -3.77
C ARG A 47 15.98 -7.53 -3.14
N LEU A 48 15.99 -6.52 -2.27
CA LEU A 48 17.19 -6.15 -1.51
C LEU A 48 17.65 -7.30 -0.60
N ALA A 49 16.72 -7.98 0.09
CA ALA A 49 17.05 -9.14 0.90
C ALA A 49 17.65 -10.28 0.05
N GLU A 50 17.08 -10.54 -1.12
CA GLU A 50 17.55 -11.56 -2.06
C GLU A 50 18.94 -11.23 -2.62
N SER A 51 19.18 -9.99 -3.04
CA SER A 51 20.49 -9.58 -3.59
C SER A 51 21.61 -9.67 -2.56
N GLN A 52 21.33 -9.33 -1.31
CA GLN A 52 22.31 -9.37 -0.23
C GLN A 52 22.67 -10.82 0.18
N ALA A 53 21.76 -11.77 0.00
CA ALA A 53 21.99 -13.17 0.34
C ALA A 53 22.64 -14.01 -0.78
N ALA A 54 22.65 -13.50 -2.02
CA ALA A 54 23.02 -14.26 -3.23
C ALA A 54 24.45 -14.84 -3.21
N GLY A 55 25.37 -14.25 -2.43
CA GLY A 55 26.77 -14.69 -2.34
C GLY A 55 27.11 -15.59 -1.14
N SER A 56 26.15 -15.91 -0.27
CA SER A 56 26.42 -16.63 0.99
C SER A 56 26.31 -18.16 0.82
N PRO A 57 27.28 -18.96 1.33
CA PRO A 57 27.15 -20.42 1.43
C PRO A 57 25.90 -20.86 2.21
N GLY A 58 25.37 -19.97 3.06
CA GLY A 58 24.13 -20.14 3.83
C GLY A 58 22.96 -19.31 3.31
N ARG A 59 22.85 -19.08 1.99
CA ARG A 59 21.91 -18.14 1.35
C ARG A 59 20.49 -18.11 1.94
N VAL A 60 19.92 -19.26 2.30
CA VAL A 60 18.54 -19.33 2.84
C VAL A 60 18.48 -18.73 4.25
N ARG A 61 19.41 -19.12 5.12
CA ARG A 61 19.49 -18.59 6.49
C ARG A 61 19.88 -17.12 6.48
N GLU A 62 20.83 -16.76 5.62
CA GLU A 62 21.28 -15.37 5.44
C GLU A 62 20.12 -14.49 4.96
N HIS A 63 19.40 -14.93 3.92
CA HIS A 63 18.21 -14.26 3.43
C HIS A 63 17.15 -14.06 4.52
N ASP A 64 16.84 -15.10 5.31
CA ASP A 64 15.86 -14.97 6.40
C ASP A 64 16.32 -14.02 7.52
N MET A 65 17.62 -13.96 7.81
CA MET A 65 18.17 -12.98 8.76
C MET A 65 18.06 -11.56 8.21
N ILE A 66 18.48 -11.34 6.97
CA ILE A 66 18.43 -10.03 6.31
C ILE A 66 16.98 -9.54 6.18
N LEU A 67 16.08 -10.42 5.74
CA LEU A 67 14.66 -10.09 5.57
C LEU A 67 14.01 -9.71 6.91
N ARG A 68 14.35 -10.39 8.01
CA ARG A 68 13.88 -10.01 9.35
C ARG A 68 14.40 -8.63 9.79
N SER A 69 15.66 -8.33 9.53
CA SER A 69 16.24 -7.00 9.83
C SER A 69 15.50 -5.89 9.08
N ILE A 70 15.33 -6.07 7.76
CA ILE A 70 14.60 -5.12 6.90
C ILE A 70 13.15 -4.96 7.37
N ALA A 71 12.47 -6.07 7.68
CA ALA A 71 11.09 -6.05 8.16
C ALA A 71 10.94 -5.32 9.50
N ALA A 72 11.92 -5.43 10.40
CA ALA A 72 11.93 -4.71 11.67
C ALA A 72 12.10 -3.19 11.47
N GLU A 73 13.02 -2.76 10.60
CA GLU A 73 13.22 -1.34 10.29
C GLU A 73 11.97 -0.71 9.69
N LEU A 74 11.39 -1.37 8.66
CA LEU A 74 10.16 -0.91 8.04
C LEU A 74 8.97 -0.97 9.00
N GLY A 75 8.90 -1.99 9.86
CA GLY A 75 7.88 -2.13 10.89
C GLY A 75 7.87 -0.98 11.88
N GLY A 76 9.06 -0.47 12.26
CA GLY A 76 9.21 0.72 13.09
C GLY A 76 8.58 1.97 12.46
N VAL A 77 8.81 2.20 11.17
CA VAL A 77 8.23 3.33 10.42
C VAL A 77 6.72 3.17 10.25
N MET A 78 6.29 1.96 9.87
CA MET A 78 4.89 1.64 9.58
C MET A 78 4.03 1.45 10.83
N ARG A 79 4.64 1.38 12.03
CA ARG A 79 3.98 1.05 13.31
C ARG A 79 3.22 -0.28 13.25
N VAL A 80 3.81 -1.29 12.63
CA VAL A 80 3.26 -2.67 12.58
C VAL A 80 4.34 -3.67 12.96
N ALA A 81 3.92 -4.85 13.43
CA ALA A 81 4.85 -5.92 13.77
C ALA A 81 5.71 -6.34 12.56
N ASP A 82 6.98 -6.63 12.82
CA ASP A 82 7.96 -7.14 11.85
C ASP A 82 7.43 -8.33 11.05
N ARG A 83 6.77 -9.30 11.71
CA ARG A 83 6.18 -10.47 11.03
C ARG A 83 5.05 -10.10 10.08
N THR A 84 4.30 -9.05 10.37
CA THR A 84 3.29 -8.51 9.46
C THR A 84 3.96 -7.87 8.24
N VAL A 85 5.05 -7.13 8.44
CA VAL A 85 5.81 -6.54 7.33
C VAL A 85 6.43 -7.62 6.45
N GLN A 86 7.05 -8.64 7.06
CA GLN A 86 7.65 -9.74 6.33
C GLN A 86 6.62 -10.46 5.45
N ARG A 87 5.41 -10.73 5.96
CA ARG A 87 4.30 -11.27 5.15
C ARG A 87 3.94 -10.35 3.98
N ARG A 88 3.80 -9.05 4.25
CA ARG A 88 3.47 -8.05 3.22
C ARG A 88 4.56 -7.92 2.15
N ILE A 89 5.84 -8.07 2.51
CA ILE A 89 6.95 -8.11 1.55
C ILE A 89 6.79 -9.31 0.61
N SER A 90 6.54 -10.51 1.15
CA SER A 90 6.32 -11.70 0.33
C SER A 90 5.13 -11.56 -0.62
N GLU A 91 4.01 -11.02 -0.14
CA GLU A 91 2.82 -10.76 -0.96
C GLU A 91 3.05 -9.69 -2.02
N ALA A 92 3.76 -8.62 -1.66
CA ALA A 92 4.09 -7.53 -2.57
C ALA A 92 4.96 -8.01 -3.73
N ARG A 93 5.93 -8.89 -3.46
CA ARG A 93 6.74 -9.51 -4.51
C ARG A 93 5.88 -10.26 -5.52
N VAL A 94 4.99 -11.14 -5.04
CA VAL A 94 4.07 -11.88 -5.91
C VAL A 94 3.24 -10.93 -6.77
N ILE A 95 2.63 -9.89 -6.18
CA ILE A 95 1.78 -8.98 -6.96
C ILE A 95 2.60 -8.17 -7.98
N VAL A 96 3.73 -7.61 -7.59
CA VAL A 96 4.53 -6.73 -8.46
C VAL A 96 5.22 -7.53 -9.57
N GLU A 97 5.66 -8.75 -9.28
CA GLU A 97 6.45 -9.58 -10.20
C GLU A 97 5.55 -10.45 -11.09
N ASP A 98 4.49 -11.03 -10.54
CA ASP A 98 3.63 -11.99 -11.27
C ASP A 98 2.33 -11.36 -11.80
N PHE A 99 1.87 -10.25 -11.21
CA PHE A 99 0.60 -9.60 -11.56
C PHE A 99 0.71 -8.08 -11.79
N PRO A 100 1.64 -7.59 -12.64
CA PRO A 100 1.87 -6.16 -12.83
C PRO A 100 0.64 -5.39 -13.34
N GLY A 101 -0.27 -6.06 -14.06
CA GLY A 101 -1.53 -5.47 -14.52
C GLY A 101 -2.51 -5.12 -13.40
N ALA A 102 -2.33 -5.67 -12.18
CA ALA A 102 -3.12 -5.30 -11.02
C ALA A 102 -2.75 -3.92 -10.45
N LEU A 103 -1.67 -3.31 -10.95
CA LEU A 103 -1.13 -2.02 -10.49
C LEU A 103 -1.21 -0.91 -11.55
N ALA A 104 -1.98 -1.16 -12.62
CA ALA A 104 -2.20 -0.24 -13.74
C ALA A 104 -3.33 0.76 -13.45
#